data_AF-A0AA39IXB0-F1
#
_entry.id   AF-A0AA39IXB0-F1
#
_cell.length_a   1.000
_cell.length_b   1.000
_cell.length_c   1.000
_cell.angle_alpha   90.00
_cell.angle_beta   90.00
_cell.angle_gamma   90.00
#
_symmetry.space_group_name_H-M   'P 1'
#
loop_
_entity.id
_entity.type
_entity.pdbx_description
1 polymer ?
#
loop_
_entity_poly.entity_id
_entity_poly.type
_entity_poly.pdbx_seq_one_letter_code
_entity_poly.pdbx_strand_id
1 'polypeptide(L)'
;FEEEVKYCGELLQCHIHLDVCYKYGHTTCRFNFPHEYVPRSYYDKETQSVITSCRDVLVDYFNDFVTVYCRHNHDMKCILSGRSCKAAMYYITDYITKMSLKTYEILSLM
;
A
#
# COMPACT_ATOMS: atom_id res chain seq x y z
N PHE A 1 3.24 -22.52 12.31
CA PHE A 1 3.52 -21.39 11.39
C PHE A 1 2.24 -20.93 10.73
N GLU A 2 1.53 -21.77 9.98
CA GLU A 2 0.26 -21.40 9.32
C GLU A 2 -0.81 -20.85 10.28
N GLU A 3 -0.96 -21.44 11.48
CA GLU A 3 -1.88 -20.93 12.50
C GLU A 3 -1.49 -19.52 12.98
N GLU A 4 -0.19 -19.26 13.16
CA GLU A 4 0.32 -17.93 13.52
C GLU A 4 0.13 -16.93 12.37
N VAL A 5 0.35 -17.35 11.12
CA VAL A 5 0.10 -16.51 9.94
C VAL A 5 -1.37 -16.12 9.89
N LYS A 6 -2.29 -17.07 10.08
CA LYS A 6 -3.72 -16.81 10.11
C LYS A 6 -4.08 -15.85 11.25
N TYR A 7 -3.67 -16.15 12.47
CA TYR A 7 -3.95 -15.33 13.64
C TYR A 7 -3.44 -13.90 13.48
N CYS A 8 -2.17 -13.73 13.08
CA CYS A 8 -1.60 -12.41 12.87
C CYS A 8 -2.18 -11.70 11.63
N GLY A 9 -2.52 -12.43 10.57
CA GLY A 9 -3.18 -11.90 9.38
C GLY A 9 -4.53 -11.28 9.72
N GLU A 10 -5.38 -12.03 10.41
CA GLU A 10 -6.71 -11.57 10.86
C GLU A 10 -6.62 -10.39 11.83
N LEU A 11 -5.65 -10.42 12.74
CA LEU A 11 -5.50 -9.39 13.77
C LEU A 11 -4.86 -8.09 13.26
N LEU A 12 -3.91 -8.18 12.32
CA LEU A 12 -3.00 -7.06 11.99
C LEU A 12 -3.10 -6.57 10.55
N GLN A 13 -3.58 -7.39 9.61
CA GLN A 13 -3.60 -7.05 8.18
C GLN A 13 -5.01 -6.73 7.66
N CYS A 14 -6.05 -6.93 8.48
CA CYS A 14 -7.42 -6.57 8.14
C CYS A 14 -7.65 -5.06 8.29
N HIS A 15 -8.02 -4.41 7.19
CA HIS A 15 -8.39 -3.01 7.17
C HIS A 15 -9.73 -2.77 7.86
N ILE A 16 -9.75 -1.81 8.77
CA ILE A 16 -10.97 -1.29 9.40
C ILE A 16 -11.06 0.20 9.04
N HIS A 17 -12.21 0.60 8.52
CA HIS A 17 -12.45 2.00 8.19
C HIS A 17 -12.50 2.84 9.46
N LEU A 18 -11.61 3.82 9.53
CA LEU A 18 -11.50 4.83 10.58
C LEU A 18 -11.47 6.23 9.96
N ASP A 19 -11.61 7.28 10.76
CA ASP A 19 -11.63 8.68 10.30
C ASP A 19 -10.43 9.05 9.42
N VAL A 20 -9.27 8.43 9.65
CA VAL A 20 -8.06 8.64 8.85
C VAL A 20 -8.25 8.27 7.36
N CYS A 21 -9.19 7.38 7.05
CA CYS A 21 -9.53 6.98 5.68
C CYS A 21 -10.12 8.13 4.87
N TYR A 22 -10.75 9.09 5.54
CA TYR A 22 -11.43 10.24 4.93
C TYR A 22 -10.67 11.56 5.17
N LYS A 23 -9.47 11.48 5.75
CA LYS A 23 -8.60 12.63 5.97
C LYS A 23 -8.25 13.28 4.63
N TYR A 24 -8.01 14.60 4.64
CA TYR A 24 -7.66 15.39 3.46
C TYR A 24 -8.77 15.49 2.40
N GLY A 25 -10.04 15.35 2.80
CA GLY A 25 -11.19 15.54 1.91
C GLY A 25 -11.48 14.33 1.01
N HIS A 26 -10.93 13.17 1.34
CA HIS A 26 -11.24 11.93 0.62
C HIS A 26 -12.70 11.51 0.89
N THR A 27 -13.47 11.32 -0.18
CA THR A 27 -14.86 10.82 -0.13
C THR A 27 -14.94 9.29 -0.04
N THR A 28 -13.87 8.60 -0.42
CA THR A 28 -13.67 7.16 -0.34
C THR A 28 -12.45 6.85 0.53
N CYS A 29 -12.23 5.57 0.88
CA CYS A 29 -11.06 5.21 1.66
C CYS A 29 -9.77 5.59 0.93
N ARG A 30 -8.97 6.50 1.50
CA ARG A 30 -7.71 6.96 0.89
C ARG A 30 -6.68 5.86 0.67
N PHE A 31 -6.83 4.73 1.38
CA PHE A 31 -5.96 3.56 1.26
C PHE A 31 -6.42 2.60 0.15
N ASN A 32 -7.45 2.99 -0.64
CA ASN A 32 -8.00 2.22 -1.75
C ASN A 32 -8.57 0.84 -1.34
N PHE A 33 -9.27 0.82 -0.21
CA PHE A 33 -10.13 -0.28 0.19
C PHE A 33 -11.59 -0.02 -0.24
N PRO A 34 -12.36 -1.07 -0.60
CA PRO A 34 -11.90 -2.46 -0.78
C PRO A 34 -11.00 -2.62 -2.01
N HIS A 35 -10.06 -3.57 -1.93
CA HIS A 35 -9.27 -4.01 -3.08
C HIS A 35 -10.16 -4.70 -4.14
N GLU A 36 -9.63 -4.80 -5.37
CA GLU A 36 -10.28 -5.60 -6.41
C GLU A 36 -10.20 -7.09 -6.05
N TYR A 37 -11.33 -7.80 -6.15
CA TYR A 37 -11.36 -9.24 -5.97
C TYR A 37 -10.74 -9.94 -7.18
N VAL A 38 -9.63 -10.65 -6.96
CA VAL A 38 -8.91 -11.41 -7.99
C VAL A 38 -8.83 -12.88 -7.59
N PRO A 39 -9.61 -13.79 -8.21
CA PRO A 39 -9.70 -15.18 -7.76
C PRO A 39 -8.39 -15.97 -7.94
N ARG A 40 -7.61 -15.61 -8.97
CA ARG A 40 -6.33 -16.24 -9.33
C ARG A 40 -5.38 -15.21 -9.94
N SER A 41 -4.11 -15.28 -9.56
CA SER A 41 -3.07 -14.44 -10.16
C SER A 41 -2.95 -14.66 -11.67
N TYR A 42 -2.73 -13.59 -12.42
CA TYR A 42 -2.57 -13.63 -13.87
C TYR A 42 -1.62 -12.54 -14.36
N TYR A 43 -1.12 -12.71 -15.59
CA TYR A 43 -0.36 -11.68 -16.27
C TYR A 43 -1.27 -10.90 -17.20
N ASP A 44 -1.37 -9.60 -16.98
CA ASP A 44 -2.05 -8.67 -17.87
C ASP A 44 -1.08 -8.22 -18.98
N LYS A 45 -1.41 -8.59 -20.22
CA LYS A 45 -0.60 -8.28 -21.41
C LYS A 45 -0.66 -6.81 -21.80
N GLU A 46 -1.77 -6.11 -21.52
CA GLU A 46 -1.94 -4.72 -21.92
C GLU A 46 -1.08 -3.80 -21.05
N THR A 47 -1.14 -4.00 -19.73
CA THR A 47 -0.35 -3.21 -18.78
C THR A 47 1.03 -3.79 -18.49
N GLN A 48 1.32 -4.99 -19.02
CA GLN A 48 2.53 -5.77 -18.71
C GLN A 48 2.73 -5.99 -17.20
N SER A 49 1.64 -6.26 -16.49
CA SER A 49 1.62 -6.38 -15.02
C SER A 49 1.34 -7.81 -14.59
N VAL A 50 1.99 -8.25 -13.51
CA VAL A 50 1.58 -9.45 -12.78
C VAL A 50 0.58 -9.02 -11.72
N ILE A 51 -0.67 -9.48 -11.86
CA ILE A 51 -1.73 -9.25 -10.89
C ILE A 51 -1.79 -10.46 -9.96
N THR A 52 -1.69 -10.23 -8.66
CA THR A 52 -1.77 -11.27 -7.63
C THR A 52 -3.21 -11.54 -7.23
N SER A 53 -3.53 -12.76 -6.83
CA SER A 53 -4.84 -13.08 -6.29
C SER A 53 -5.13 -12.30 -5.00
N CYS A 54 -6.32 -11.74 -4.90
CA CYS A 54 -6.86 -11.06 -3.73
C CYS A 54 -8.26 -11.63 -3.50
N ARG A 55 -8.41 -12.48 -2.47
CA ARG A 55 -9.69 -13.15 -2.17
C ARG A 55 -10.41 -12.54 -0.98
N ASP A 56 -9.68 -11.81 -0.15
CA ASP A 56 -10.24 -10.94 0.86
C ASP A 56 -9.88 -9.51 0.50
N VAL A 57 -10.90 -8.73 0.15
CA VAL A 57 -10.74 -7.37 -0.38
C VAL A 57 -10.41 -6.35 0.70
N LEU A 58 -10.46 -6.74 1.98
CA LEU A 58 -10.13 -5.88 3.12
C LEU A 58 -8.78 -6.23 3.75
N VAL A 59 -8.03 -7.18 3.21
CA VAL A 59 -6.73 -7.59 3.73
C VAL A 59 -5.61 -6.98 2.91
N ASP A 60 -4.62 -6.40 3.59
CA ASP A 60 -3.39 -5.91 2.95
C ASP A 60 -2.61 -7.04 2.27
N TYR A 61 -1.75 -6.70 1.32
CA TYR A 61 -0.85 -7.69 0.72
C TYR A 61 0.32 -7.91 1.68
N PHE A 62 0.29 -9.01 2.43
CA PHE A 62 1.31 -9.30 3.44
C PHE A 62 2.19 -10.49 3.06
N ASN A 63 3.28 -10.67 3.80
CA ASN A 63 4.18 -11.82 3.68
C ASN A 63 4.13 -12.57 5.00
N ASP A 64 4.00 -13.89 4.92
CA ASP A 64 3.84 -14.77 6.06
C ASP A 64 4.98 -14.60 7.08
N PHE A 65 6.23 -14.52 6.62
CA PHE A 65 7.38 -14.39 7.50
C PHE A 65 7.43 -13.01 8.18
N VAL A 66 7.23 -11.94 7.42
CA VAL A 66 7.22 -10.58 7.98
C VAL A 66 6.08 -10.44 8.99
N THR A 67 4.90 -10.98 8.69
CA THR A 67 3.74 -10.96 9.57
C THR A 67 4.02 -11.68 10.90
N VAL A 68 4.56 -12.91 10.83
CA VAL A 68 4.80 -13.75 12.01
C VAL A 68 5.92 -13.20 12.88
N TYR A 69 7.03 -12.75 12.27
CA TYR A 69 8.21 -12.32 13.02
C TYR A 69 8.18 -10.85 13.45
N CYS A 70 7.55 -9.97 12.67
CA CYS A 70 7.50 -8.55 12.99
C CYS A 70 6.19 -8.14 13.67
N ARG A 71 5.11 -8.92 13.52
CA ARG A 71 3.82 -8.74 14.20
C ARG A 71 3.25 -7.31 14.10
N HIS A 72 3.37 -6.69 12.93
CA HIS A 72 2.74 -5.40 12.63
C HIS A 72 2.11 -5.40 11.24
N ASN A 73 1.20 -4.45 11.02
CA ASN A 73 0.60 -4.17 9.72
C ASN A 73 1.68 -3.80 8.68
N HIS A 74 1.60 -4.36 7.48
CA HIS A 74 2.44 -3.95 6.36
C HIS A 74 1.78 -4.27 5.03
N ASP A 75 1.96 -3.37 4.07
CA ASP A 75 1.41 -3.52 2.72
C ASP A 75 2.57 -3.67 1.71
N MET A 76 2.72 -4.87 1.16
CA MET A 76 3.72 -5.17 0.13
C MET A 76 3.07 -5.30 -1.24
N LYS A 77 3.41 -4.36 -2.12
CA LYS A 77 2.96 -4.37 -3.50
C LYS A 77 4.02 -4.92 -4.44
N CYS A 78 3.57 -5.63 -5.47
CA CYS A 78 4.42 -6.13 -6.53
C CYS A 78 4.67 -5.04 -7.58
N ILE A 79 5.92 -4.58 -7.73
CA ILE A 79 6.29 -3.50 -8.67
C ILE A 79 7.00 -4.11 -9.90
N LEU A 80 6.31 -5.00 -10.61
CA LEU A 80 6.88 -5.70 -11.77
C LEU A 80 6.50 -5.08 -13.13
N SER A 81 5.52 -4.17 -13.18
CA SER A 81 5.15 -3.49 -14.42
C SER A 81 5.90 -2.18 -14.60
N GLY A 82 6.17 -1.81 -15.86
CA GLY A 82 6.81 -0.52 -16.17
C GLY A 82 6.01 0.69 -15.66
N ARG A 83 4.68 0.58 -15.60
CA ARG A 83 3.79 1.62 -15.04
C ARG A 83 3.95 1.74 -13.52
N SER A 84 3.88 0.63 -12.78
CA SER A 84 4.03 0.64 -11.33
C SER A 84 5.43 1.07 -10.92
N CYS A 85 6.46 0.64 -11.66
CA CYS A 85 7.84 1.05 -11.42
C CYS A 85 8.03 2.56 -11.59
N LYS A 86 7.53 3.15 -12.69
CA LYS A 86 7.57 4.61 -12.88
C LYS A 86 6.83 5.36 -11.78
N ALA A 87 5.63 4.92 -11.41
CA ALA A 87 4.85 5.54 -10.34
C ALA A 87 5.60 5.53 -9.00
N ALA A 88 6.19 4.38 -8.65
CA ALA A 88 7.02 4.25 -7.45
C ALA A 88 8.25 5.16 -7.50
N MET A 89 8.95 5.21 -8.64
CA MET A 89 10.10 6.11 -8.83
C MET A 89 9.70 7.57 -8.62
N TYR A 90 8.63 8.05 -9.25
CA TYR A 90 8.16 9.43 -9.07
C TYR A 90 7.81 9.72 -7.62
N TYR A 91 7.08 8.82 -6.96
CA TYR A 91 6.71 8.99 -5.56
C TYR A 91 7.93 9.07 -4.64
N ILE A 92 8.89 8.16 -4.81
CA ILE A 92 10.13 8.13 -4.03
C ILE A 92 10.96 9.39 -4.29
N THR A 93 11.13 9.80 -5.55
CA THR A 93 11.87 11.02 -5.90
C THR A 93 11.20 12.25 -5.33
N ASP A 94 9.89 12.43 -5.47
CA ASP A 94 9.14 13.56 -4.90
C ASP A 94 9.33 13.63 -3.38
N TYR A 95 9.27 12.48 -2.71
CA TYR A 95 9.45 12.41 -1.27
C TYR A 95 10.89 12.73 -0.81
N ILE A 96 11.90 12.17 -1.49
CA ILE A 96 13.32 12.42 -1.17
C ILE A 96 13.71 13.87 -1.47
N THR A 97 13.18 14.43 -2.56
CA THR A 97 13.48 15.80 -3.00
C THR A 97 12.59 16.85 -2.31
N LYS A 98 11.66 16.42 -1.45
CA LYS A 98 10.78 17.31 -0.71
C LYS A 98 11.59 18.24 0.18
N MET A 99 11.54 19.54 -0.12
CA MET A 99 12.19 20.57 0.67
C MET A 99 11.75 20.48 2.14
N SER A 100 12.72 20.45 3.05
CA SER A 100 12.47 20.43 4.49
C SER A 100 11.84 21.73 4.99
N LEU A 101 12.20 22.85 4.35
CA LEU A 101 11.67 24.17 4.64
C LEU A 101 10.46 24.48 3.76
N LYS A 102 9.40 24.98 4.39
CA LYS A 102 8.26 25.53 3.67
C LYS A 102 8.67 26.86 3.03
N THR A 103 8.05 27.20 1.91
CA THR A 103 8.37 28.42 1.15
C THR A 103 8.32 29.69 2.00
N TYR A 104 7.40 29.79 2.99
CA TYR A 104 7.36 30.95 3.88
C TYR A 104 8.57 31.03 4.82
N GLU A 105 9.16 29.90 5.23
CA GLU A 105 10.35 29.86 6.08
C GLU A 105 11.56 30.35 5.30
N ILE A 106 11.66 29.96 4.03
CA ILE A 106 12.68 30.45 3.09
C ILE A 106 12.53 31.96 2.90
N LEU A 107 11.30 32.45 2.67
CA LEU A 107 11.03 33.88 2.51
C LEU A 107 11.29 34.69 3.78
N SER A 108 11.15 34.09 4.97
CA SER A 108 11.45 34.76 6.24
C SER A 108 12.95 34.87 6.55
N LEU A 109 13.79 34.13 5.83
CA LEU A 109 15.26 34.15 5.93
C LEU A 109 15.92 35.08 4.90
N MET A 110 15.14 35.62 3.95
CA MET A 110 15.58 36.62 2.96
C MET A 110 15.28 38.04 3.47
#